data_AF-A0A954ZCK1-F1
#
_entry.id   AF-A0A954ZCK1-F1
#
_cell.length_a   1.000
_cell.length_b   1.000
_cell.length_c   1.000
_cell.angle_alpha   90.00
_cell.angle_beta   90.00
_cell.angle_gamma   90.00
#
_symmetry.space_group_name_H-M   'P 1'
#
loop_
_entity.id
_entity.type
_entity.pdbx_description
1 polymer ?
#
loop_
_entity_poly.entity_id
_entity_poly.type
_entity_poly.pdbx_seq_one_letter_code
_entity_poly.pdbx_strand_id
1 'polypeptide(L)'
;MKTETTRQSKSGKWLELAILVAVLGVSALMWVYSVQDPWLLHLYYLPVVVSGFALGKRQARLLSLLCILTGTIVFVPNLNQESGGIPLLTVLAFGLWGAMLTSVAQVVGQLSDRLRTAIHELSEAHKKDVLTDGLTGAASRRCLEYELARKLSEWKRQRTPVGVLMFDIDHF
;
A
#
# COMPACT_ATOMS: atom_id res chain seq x y z
N MET A 1 -15.36 -19.97 0.94
CA MET A 1 -15.07 -18.58 0.51
C MET A 1 -15.12 -17.56 1.67
N LYS A 2 -14.74 -17.93 2.91
CA LYS A 2 -14.76 -17.05 4.11
C LYS A 2 -13.41 -16.98 4.83
N THR A 3 -12.39 -17.66 4.28
CA THR A 3 -11.09 -17.90 4.91
C THR A 3 -9.96 -17.01 4.37
N GLU A 4 -10.14 -16.35 3.22
CA GLU A 4 -9.08 -15.49 2.64
C GLU A 4 -9.06 -14.06 3.20
N THR A 5 -10.22 -13.52 3.59
CA THR A 5 -10.33 -12.15 4.12
C THR A 5 -9.69 -11.99 5.51
N THR A 6 -9.66 -13.03 6.33
CA THR A 6 -9.03 -12.98 7.67
C THR A 6 -7.50 -13.04 7.62
N ARG A 7 -6.91 -13.63 6.58
CA ARG A 7 -5.45 -13.73 6.42
C ARG A 7 -4.83 -12.41 5.95
N GLN A 8 -5.51 -11.68 5.05
CA GLN A 8 -5.08 -10.35 4.59
C GLN A 8 -5.10 -9.30 5.71
N SER A 9 -6.11 -9.32 6.59
CA SER A 9 -6.18 -8.40 7.74
C SER A 9 -5.04 -8.64 8.75
N LYS A 10 -4.69 -9.90 9.01
CA LYS A 10 -3.58 -10.22 9.93
C LYS A 10 -2.24 -9.71 9.40
N SER A 11 -1.94 -9.92 8.11
CA SER A 11 -0.66 -9.48 7.53
C SER A 11 -0.48 -7.95 7.58
N GLY A 12 -1.55 -7.19 7.33
CA GLY A 12 -1.50 -5.73 7.43
C GLY A 12 -1.18 -5.24 8.84
N LYS A 13 -1.78 -5.87 9.86
CA LYS A 13 -1.53 -5.54 11.28
C LYS A 13 -0.11 -5.85 11.73
N TRP A 14 0.47 -6.96 11.28
CA TRP A 14 1.86 -7.31 11.60
C TRP A 14 2.84 -6.32 10.99
N LEU A 15 2.59 -5.88 9.77
CA LEU A 15 3.42 -4.88 9.10
C LEU A 15 3.28 -3.49 9.76
N GLU A 16 2.06 -3.08 10.13
CA GLU A 16 1.83 -1.86 10.91
C GLU A 16 2.60 -1.90 12.24
N LEU A 17 2.53 -3.03 12.96
CA LEU A 17 3.27 -3.21 14.21
C LEU A 17 4.79 -3.18 14.00
N ALA A 18 5.29 -3.82 12.95
CA ALA A 18 6.72 -3.79 12.61
C ALA A 18 7.21 -2.36 12.33
N ILE A 19 6.41 -1.55 11.64
CA ILE A 19 6.73 -0.15 11.35
C ILE A 19 6.71 0.69 12.64
N LEU A 20 5.73 0.48 13.51
CA LEU A 20 5.69 1.16 14.81
C LEU A 20 6.91 0.80 15.67
N VAL A 21 7.29 -0.48 15.70
CA VAL A 21 8.52 -0.93 16.37
C VAL A 21 9.75 -0.28 15.75
N ALA A 22 9.81 -0.12 14.42
CA ALA A 22 10.89 0.60 13.76
C ALA A 22 10.96 2.07 14.20
N VAL A 23 9.82 2.78 14.25
CA VAL A 23 9.77 4.19 14.74
C VAL A 23 10.27 4.28 16.18
N LEU A 24 9.83 3.37 17.06
CA LEU A 24 10.31 3.31 18.44
C LEU A 24 11.80 2.99 18.53
N GLY A 25 12.29 2.05 17.70
CA GLY A 25 13.70 1.69 17.62
C GLY A 25 14.58 2.86 17.18
N VAL A 26 14.17 3.61 16.15
CA VAL A 26 14.85 4.85 15.72
C VAL A 26 14.88 5.89 16.85
N SER A 27 13.75 6.06 17.53
CA SER A 27 13.64 7.01 18.65
C SER A 27 14.54 6.63 19.82
N ALA A 28 14.59 5.33 20.17
CA ALA A 28 15.46 4.81 21.22
C ALA A 28 16.94 4.90 20.84
N LEU A 29 17.28 4.62 19.57
CA LEU A 29 18.65 4.76 19.06
C LEU A 29 19.13 6.21 19.18
N MET A 30 18.30 7.18 18.76
CA MET A 30 18.61 8.61 18.91
C MET A 30 18.80 9.02 20.36
N TRP A 31 17.99 8.47 21.27
CA TRP A 31 18.12 8.74 22.69
C TRP A 31 19.45 8.22 23.27
N VAL A 32 19.88 7.02 22.87
CA VAL A 32 21.09 6.36 23.38
C VAL A 32 22.38 6.96 22.81
N TYR A 33 22.42 7.27 21.51
CA TYR A 33 23.64 7.68 20.82
C TYR A 33 24.02 9.16 20.97
N SER A 34 23.37 9.87 21.90
CA SER A 34 23.41 11.32 22.04
C SER A 34 22.89 12.05 20.79
N VAL A 35 21.77 12.70 20.98
CA VAL A 35 20.95 13.50 20.03
C VAL A 35 21.71 14.65 19.34
N GLN A 36 23.00 14.82 19.60
CA GLN A 36 23.85 15.86 19.04
C GLN A 36 24.04 15.74 17.52
N ASP A 37 23.82 14.55 16.98
CA ASP A 37 23.99 14.21 15.57
C ASP A 37 22.68 14.37 14.77
N PRO A 38 22.51 15.44 13.98
CA PRO A 38 21.26 15.70 13.26
C PRO A 38 21.00 14.69 12.13
N TRP A 39 22.03 13.94 11.70
CA TRP A 39 21.92 12.97 10.62
C TRP A 39 20.97 11.82 10.95
N LEU A 40 20.83 11.47 12.23
CA LEU A 40 19.93 10.40 12.69
C LEU A 40 18.46 10.73 12.44
N LEU A 41 18.08 12.01 12.32
CA LEU A 41 16.70 12.39 11.96
C LEU A 41 16.31 11.88 10.57
N HIS A 42 17.28 11.68 9.67
CA HIS A 42 16.99 11.13 8.35
C HIS A 42 16.55 9.66 8.41
N LEU A 43 16.81 8.96 9.51
CA LEU A 43 16.37 7.57 9.66
C LEU A 43 14.84 7.45 9.76
N TYR A 44 14.13 8.50 10.18
CA TYR A 44 12.66 8.56 10.18
C TYR A 44 12.04 8.58 8.78
N TYR A 45 12.82 8.79 7.70
CA TYR A 45 12.30 8.67 6.34
C TYR A 45 11.88 7.23 6.01
N LEU A 46 12.60 6.24 6.50
CA LEU A 46 12.34 4.83 6.20
C LEU A 46 10.94 4.39 6.62
N PRO A 47 10.51 4.51 7.89
CA PRO A 47 9.18 4.10 8.30
C PRO A 47 8.07 4.88 7.56
N VAL A 48 8.30 6.16 7.23
CA VAL A 48 7.33 6.98 6.47
C VAL A 48 7.17 6.49 5.03
N VAL A 49 8.28 6.20 4.33
CA VAL A 49 8.22 5.70 2.95
C VAL A 49 7.63 4.30 2.91
N VAL A 50 8.07 3.41 3.81
CA VAL A 50 7.59 2.03 3.88
C VAL A 50 6.09 1.99 4.20
N SER A 51 5.61 2.82 5.13
CA SER A 51 4.16 2.91 5.39
C SER A 51 3.37 3.46 4.20
N GLY A 52 3.91 4.42 3.46
CA GLY A 52 3.29 4.91 2.22
C GLY A 52 3.09 3.81 1.18
N PHE A 53 4.12 2.98 0.95
CA PHE A 53 4.01 1.87 0.01
C PHE A 53 3.11 0.75 0.51
N ALA A 54 3.30 0.31 1.76
CA ALA A 54 2.66 -0.92 2.24
C ALA A 54 1.23 -0.69 2.74
N LEU A 55 0.95 0.46 3.35
CA LEU A 55 -0.29 0.74 4.07
C LEU A 55 -1.17 1.84 3.43
N GLY A 56 -0.62 2.59 2.47
CA GLY A 56 -1.35 3.56 1.66
C GLY A 56 -1.39 4.99 2.24
N LYS A 57 -2.04 5.90 1.51
CA LYS A 57 -1.97 7.36 1.76
C LYS A 57 -2.40 7.83 3.14
N ARG A 58 -3.42 7.21 3.77
CA ARG A 58 -3.88 7.65 5.09
C ARG A 58 -2.86 7.31 6.17
N GLN A 59 -2.33 6.09 6.15
CA GLN A 59 -1.40 5.62 7.15
C GLN A 59 -0.04 6.30 7.01
N ALA A 60 0.42 6.56 5.78
CA ALA A 60 1.64 7.35 5.52
C ALA A 60 1.61 8.72 6.22
N ARG A 61 0.48 9.43 6.12
CA ARG A 61 0.30 10.76 6.75
C ARG A 61 0.25 10.69 8.27
N LEU A 62 -0.43 9.69 8.82
CA LEU A 62 -0.47 9.50 10.27
C LEU A 62 0.92 9.15 10.81
N LEU A 63 1.65 8.29 10.10
CA LEU A 63 2.97 7.88 10.51
C LEU A 63 4.01 8.99 10.37
N SER A 64 3.91 9.86 9.34
CA SER A 64 4.78 11.04 9.23
C SER A 64 4.57 11.99 10.39
N LEU A 65 3.32 12.23 10.81
CA LEU A 65 3.03 13.02 12.01
C LEU A 65 3.60 12.38 13.27
N LEU A 66 3.47 11.05 13.41
CA LEU A 66 4.06 10.32 14.54
C LEU A 66 5.60 10.42 14.55
N CYS A 67 6.25 10.32 13.39
CA CYS A 67 7.70 10.46 13.26
C CYS A 67 8.16 11.89 13.61
N ILE A 68 7.43 12.91 13.15
CA ILE A 68 7.72 14.31 13.50
C ILE A 68 7.56 14.53 15.01
N LEU A 69 6.47 14.02 15.60
CA LEU A 69 6.21 14.14 17.03
C LEU A 69 7.29 13.47 17.86
N THR A 70 7.61 12.21 17.55
CA THR A 70 8.64 11.43 18.28
C THR A 70 10.03 12.03 18.10
N GLY A 71 10.41 12.42 16.88
CA GLY A 71 11.68 13.10 16.62
C GLY A 71 11.78 14.44 17.37
N THR A 72 10.69 15.21 17.45
CA THR A 72 10.65 16.45 18.22
C THR A 72 10.85 16.18 19.71
N ILE A 73 10.13 15.21 20.28
CA ILE A 73 10.25 14.84 21.71
C ILE A 73 11.69 14.43 22.06
N VAL A 74 12.32 13.62 21.21
CA VAL A 74 13.70 13.17 21.41
C VAL A 74 14.69 14.33 21.26
N PHE A 75 14.40 15.32 20.40
CA PHE A 75 15.31 16.44 20.14
C PHE A 75 15.19 17.61 21.13
N VAL A 76 14.02 17.84 21.74
CA VAL A 76 13.76 18.95 22.68
C VAL A 76 14.81 19.09 23.79
N PRO A 77 15.31 18.02 24.46
CA PRO A 77 16.33 18.15 25.49
C PRO A 77 17.64 18.79 25.02
N ASN A 78 17.95 18.77 23.71
CA ASN A 78 19.14 19.41 23.16
C ASN A 78 18.91 20.90 22.93
N LEU A 79 17.69 21.29 22.57
CA LEU A 79 17.30 22.70 22.45
C LEU A 79 17.40 23.44 23.78
N ASN A 80 17.18 22.75 24.90
CA ASN A 80 17.22 23.33 26.24
C ASN A 80 18.64 23.40 26.86
N GLN A 81 19.64 22.77 26.26
CA GLN A 81 21.03 22.81 26.75
C GLN A 81 21.78 24.07 26.28
N GLU A 82 21.27 24.76 25.26
CA GLU A 82 21.84 26.00 24.75
C GLU A 82 21.51 27.18 25.68
N SER A 83 22.54 27.77 26.28
CA SER A 83 22.45 28.87 27.26
C SER A 83 21.81 30.17 26.72
N GLY A 84 21.61 30.27 25.40
CA GLY A 84 21.12 31.46 24.69
C GLY A 84 19.67 31.41 24.23
N GLY A 85 18.90 30.38 24.63
CA GLY A 85 17.56 30.13 24.11
C GLY A 85 17.57 29.38 22.78
N ILE A 86 16.39 29.13 22.19
CA ILE A 86 16.25 28.33 20.97
C ILE A 86 16.69 29.18 19.75
N PRO A 87 17.75 28.79 19.02
CA PRO A 87 18.16 29.52 17.83
C PRO A 87 17.07 29.45 16.75
N LEU A 88 16.73 30.60 16.15
CA LEU A 88 15.73 30.67 15.06
C LEU A 88 16.06 29.70 13.92
N LEU A 89 17.35 29.56 13.59
CA LEU A 89 17.82 28.64 12.56
C LEU A 89 17.43 27.19 12.85
N THR A 90 17.49 26.76 14.11
CA THR A 90 17.12 25.39 14.51
C THR A 90 15.62 25.15 14.34
N VAL A 91 14.79 26.12 14.69
CA VAL A 91 13.33 26.06 14.48
C VAL A 91 13.01 25.97 12.99
N LEU A 92 13.67 26.78 12.16
CA LEU A 92 13.48 26.76 10.70
C LEU A 92 13.94 25.45 10.09
N ALA A 93 15.10 24.93 10.50
CA ALA A 93 15.62 23.64 10.02
C ALA A 93 14.68 22.48 10.37
N PHE A 94 14.17 22.43 11.61
CA PHE A 94 13.18 21.44 12.02
C PHE A 94 11.85 21.57 11.28
N GLY A 95 11.38 22.80 11.09
CA GLY A 95 10.18 23.08 10.31
C GLY A 95 10.31 22.59 8.86
N LEU A 96 11.46 22.84 8.24
CA LEU A 96 11.77 22.38 6.88
C LEU A 96 11.84 20.85 6.81
N TRP A 97 12.50 20.20 7.78
CA TRP A 97 12.57 18.75 7.87
C TRP A 97 11.18 18.10 8.01
N GLY A 98 10.33 18.63 8.91
CA GLY A 98 8.98 18.13 9.09
C GLY A 98 8.08 18.35 7.87
N ALA A 99 8.22 19.50 7.20
CA ALA A 99 7.55 19.77 5.93
C ALA A 99 7.98 18.75 4.86
N MET A 100 9.28 18.49 4.73
CA MET A 100 9.82 17.52 3.78
C MET A 100 9.29 16.11 4.04
N LEU A 101 9.29 15.64 5.29
CA LEU A 101 8.70 14.34 5.65
C LEU A 101 7.22 14.23 5.28
N THR A 102 6.45 15.30 5.52
CA THR A 102 5.03 15.33 5.19
C THR A 102 4.80 15.30 3.68
N SER A 103 5.57 16.07 2.92
CA SER A 103 5.52 16.07 1.45
C SER A 103 5.87 14.69 0.89
N VAL A 104 6.92 14.04 1.39
CA VAL A 104 7.29 12.67 1.00
C VAL A 104 6.15 11.69 1.32
N ALA A 105 5.56 11.75 2.51
CA ALA A 105 4.44 10.90 2.89
C ALA A 105 3.23 11.06 1.97
N GLN A 106 2.93 12.30 1.57
CA GLN A 106 1.84 12.59 0.64
C GLN A 106 2.13 12.06 -0.76
N VAL A 107 3.32 12.31 -1.31
CA VAL A 107 3.71 11.87 -2.67
C VAL A 107 3.77 10.36 -2.75
N VAL A 108 4.48 9.70 -1.83
CA VAL A 108 4.62 8.25 -1.80
C VAL A 108 3.28 7.58 -1.57
N GLY A 109 2.47 8.10 -0.66
CA GLY A 109 1.12 7.61 -0.42
C GLY A 109 0.23 7.69 -1.66
N GLN A 110 0.24 8.83 -2.36
CA GLN A 110 -0.50 8.99 -3.62
C GLN A 110 0.01 8.08 -4.74
N LEU A 111 1.33 7.93 -4.86
CA LEU A 111 1.94 7.07 -5.87
C LEU A 111 1.59 5.60 -5.63
N SER A 112 1.66 5.15 -4.38
CA SER A 112 1.26 3.78 -3.99
C SER A 112 -0.21 3.51 -4.32
N ASP A 113 -1.10 4.45 -3.99
CA ASP A 113 -2.53 4.32 -4.30
C ASP A 113 -2.76 4.24 -5.82
N ARG A 114 -2.10 5.12 -6.60
CA ARG A 114 -2.18 5.11 -8.08
C ARG A 114 -1.65 3.81 -8.68
N LEU A 115 -0.52 3.32 -8.15
CA LEU A 115 0.08 2.06 -8.60
C LEU A 115 -0.86 0.88 -8.33
N ARG A 116 -1.50 0.84 -7.16
CA ARG A 116 -2.48 -0.21 -6.83
C ARG A 116 -3.67 -0.19 -7.77
N THR A 117 -4.20 0.99 -8.09
CA THR A 117 -5.30 1.14 -9.06
C THR A 117 -4.87 0.67 -10.45
N ALA A 118 -3.70 1.10 -10.93
CA ALA A 118 -3.19 0.70 -12.23
C ALA A 118 -2.96 -0.82 -12.34
N ILE A 119 -2.41 -1.45 -11.29
CA ILE A 119 -2.24 -2.90 -11.23
C ILE A 119 -3.60 -3.61 -11.25
N HIS A 120 -4.59 -3.09 -10.52
CA HIS A 120 -5.93 -3.66 -10.50
C HIS A 120 -6.60 -3.56 -11.89
N GLU A 121 -6.54 -2.39 -12.53
CA GLU A 121 -7.05 -2.18 -13.89
C GLU A 121 -6.38 -3.11 -14.90
N LEU A 122 -5.05 -3.24 -14.83
CA LEU A 122 -4.29 -4.15 -15.70
C LEU A 122 -4.65 -5.62 -15.47
N SER A 123 -4.86 -6.01 -14.21
CA SER A 123 -5.31 -7.36 -13.85
C SER A 123 -6.71 -7.65 -14.39
N GLU A 124 -7.64 -6.69 -14.28
CA GLU A 124 -9.00 -6.84 -14.81
C GLU A 124 -9.02 -6.86 -16.35
N ALA A 125 -8.17 -6.07 -17.02
CA ALA A 125 -7.99 -6.14 -18.46
C ALA A 125 -7.47 -7.51 -18.91
N HIS A 126 -6.41 -8.03 -18.29
CA HIS A 126 -5.90 -9.38 -18.60
C HIS A 126 -6.95 -10.48 -18.38
N LYS A 127 -7.80 -10.37 -17.35
CA LYS A 127 -8.89 -11.32 -17.15
C LYS A 127 -9.90 -11.28 -18.31
N LYS A 128 -10.20 -10.10 -18.85
CA LYS A 128 -11.07 -9.95 -20.03
C LYS A 128 -10.44 -10.58 -21.27
N ASP A 129 -9.16 -10.31 -21.52
CA ASP A 129 -8.44 -10.85 -22.67
C ASP A 129 -8.35 -12.38 -22.63
N VAL A 130 -8.30 -12.98 -21.45
CA VAL A 130 -8.36 -14.43 -21.27
C VAL A 130 -9.74 -15.03 -21.59
N LEU A 131 -10.82 -14.23 -21.53
CA LEU A 131 -12.18 -14.69 -21.81
C LEU A 131 -12.55 -14.58 -23.30
N THR A 132 -11.79 -13.83 -24.09
CA THR A 132 -11.99 -13.67 -25.53
C THR A 132 -10.86 -14.33 -26.32
N ASP A 133 -11.21 -15.04 -27.38
CA ASP A 133 -10.23 -15.57 -28.32
C ASP A 133 -9.58 -14.43 -29.11
N GLY A 134 -8.25 -14.35 -29.09
CA GLY A 134 -7.51 -13.25 -29.72
C GLY A 134 -7.50 -13.28 -31.25
N LEU A 135 -7.77 -14.43 -31.88
CA LEU A 135 -7.75 -14.58 -33.33
C LEU A 135 -9.09 -14.20 -33.97
N THR A 136 -10.20 -14.55 -33.32
CA THR A 136 -11.56 -14.40 -33.84
C THR A 136 -12.40 -13.36 -33.11
N GLY A 137 -11.97 -12.92 -31.92
CA GLY A 137 -12.77 -12.08 -31.02
C GLY A 137 -13.96 -12.81 -30.39
N ALA A 138 -14.16 -14.10 -30.69
CA ALA A 138 -15.23 -14.91 -30.11
C ALA A 138 -14.96 -15.21 -28.63
N ALA A 139 -15.96 -15.71 -27.90
CA ALA A 139 -15.76 -16.17 -26.54
C ALA A 139 -14.75 -17.33 -26.52
N SER A 140 -13.70 -17.21 -25.71
CA SER A 140 -12.72 -18.28 -25.52
C SER A 140 -13.39 -19.52 -24.89
N ARG A 141 -12.71 -20.65 -25.00
CA ARG A 141 -13.11 -21.90 -24.32
C ARG A 141 -13.36 -21.70 -22.82
N ARG A 142 -12.58 -20.86 -22.12
CA ARG A 142 -12.76 -20.59 -20.68
C ARG A 142 -14.09 -19.88 -20.39
N CYS A 143 -14.49 -18.95 -21.26
CA CYS A 143 -15.78 -18.27 -21.15
C CYS A 143 -16.94 -19.25 -21.39
N LEU A 144 -16.80 -20.13 -22.40
CA LEU A 144 -17.77 -21.19 -22.66
C LEU A 144 -17.97 -22.11 -21.45
N GLU A 145 -16.88 -22.61 -20.85
CA GLU A 145 -16.94 -23.50 -19.68
C GLU A 145 -17.63 -22.84 -18.48
N TYR A 146 -17.36 -21.55 -18.23
CA TYR A 146 -17.99 -20.77 -17.17
C TYR A 146 -19.50 -20.61 -17.39
N GLU A 147 -19.90 -20.17 -18.58
CA GLU A 147 -21.32 -19.98 -18.92
C GLU A 147 -22.08 -21.31 -18.96
N LEU A 148 -21.46 -22.38 -19.44
CA LEU A 148 -22.05 -23.72 -19.45
C LEU A 148 -22.33 -24.19 -18.01
N ALA A 149 -21.38 -24.03 -17.09
CA ALA A 149 -21.54 -24.38 -15.68
C ALA A 149 -22.65 -23.54 -15.02
N ARG A 150 -22.70 -22.23 -15.30
CA ARG A 150 -23.76 -21.33 -14.82
C ARG A 150 -25.13 -21.80 -15.31
N LYS A 151 -25.29 -22.08 -16.60
CA LYS A 151 -26.54 -22.52 -17.22
C LYS A 151 -26.97 -23.90 -16.73
N LEU A 152 -26.05 -24.83 -16.50
CA LEU A 152 -26.36 -26.12 -15.88
C LEU A 152 -26.92 -25.96 -14.46
N SER A 153 -26.38 -25.01 -13.68
CA SER A 153 -26.87 -24.70 -12.34
C SER A 153 -28.26 -24.08 -12.36
N GLU A 154 -28.51 -23.16 -13.30
CA GLU A 154 -29.85 -22.58 -13.54
C GLU A 154 -30.85 -23.65 -13.94
N TRP A 155 -30.51 -24.55 -14.86
CA TRP A 155 -31.35 -25.68 -15.25
C TRP A 155 -31.65 -26.60 -14.07
N LYS A 156 -30.67 -26.93 -13.22
CA LYS A 156 -30.91 -27.73 -12.00
C LYS A 156 -31.95 -27.09 -11.07
N ARG A 157 -31.99 -25.76 -11.00
CA ARG A 157 -32.89 -25.01 -10.12
C ARG A 157 -34.27 -24.76 -10.74
N GLN A 158 -34.30 -24.36 -12.01
CA GLN A 158 -35.50 -23.81 -12.65
C GLN A 158 -36.02 -24.69 -13.80
N ARG A 159 -35.31 -25.77 -14.13
CA ARG A 159 -35.60 -26.67 -15.27
C ARG A 159 -35.73 -25.96 -16.62
N THR A 160 -35.07 -24.82 -16.78
CA THR A 160 -34.96 -24.10 -18.06
C THR A 160 -34.06 -24.89 -19.03
N PRO A 161 -34.57 -25.36 -20.18
CA PRO A 161 -33.81 -26.21 -21.10
C PRO A 161 -32.58 -25.47 -21.65
N VAL A 162 -31.46 -26.18 -21.75
CA VAL A 162 -30.17 -25.67 -22.25
C VAL A 162 -29.75 -26.51 -23.46
N GLY A 163 -29.31 -25.86 -24.53
CA GLY A 163 -28.74 -26.51 -25.72
C GLY A 163 -27.32 -26.02 -25.98
N VAL A 164 -26.49 -26.87 -26.57
CA VAL A 164 -25.12 -26.55 -27.01
C VAL A 164 -25.03 -26.82 -28.50
N LEU A 165 -24.50 -25.85 -29.25
CA LEU A 165 -24.22 -25.97 -30.67
C LEU A 165 -22.71 -25.96 -30.86
N MET A 166 -22.17 -26.97 -31.54
CA MET A 166 -20.76 -27.09 -31.86
C MET A 166 -20.60 -27.09 -33.37
N PHE A 167 -19.69 -26.26 -33.87
CA PHE A 167 -19.31 -26.20 -35.28
C PHE A 167 -17.90 -26.76 -35.43
N ASP A 168 -17.69 -27.60 -36.43
CA ASP A 168 -16.38 -28.07 -36.87
C ASP A 168 -16.15 -27.58 -38.30
N ILE A 169 -14.93 -27.15 -38.62
CA ILE A 169 -14.61 -26.59 -39.94
C ILE A 169 -13.65 -27.54 -40.65
N ASP A 170 -14.14 -28.22 -41.68
CA ASP A 170 -13.37 -29.14 -42.52
C ASP A 170 -12.51 -28.41 -43.57
N HIS A 171 -11.65 -27.48 -43.14
CA HIS A 171 -10.60 -26.89 -43.99
C HIS A 171 -9.59 -26.14 -43.11
N PHE A 172 -8.47 -26.78 -42.79
CA PHE A 172 -7.36 -26.18 -42.04
C PHE A 172 -6.11 -26.05 -42.91
#